data_AF-A0AAW0E101-F1
#
_entry.id   AF-A0AAW0E101-F1
#
_cell.length_a   1.000
_cell.length_b   1.000
_cell.length_c   1.000
_cell.angle_alpha   90.00
_cell.angle_beta   90.00
_cell.angle_gamma   90.00
#
_symmetry.space_group_name_H-M   'P 1'
#
loop_
_entity.id
_entity.type
_entity.pdbx_description
1 polymer ?
#
loop_
_entity_poly.entity_id
_entity_poly.type
_entity_poly.pdbx_seq_one_letter_code
_entity_poly.pdbx_strand_id
1 'polypeptide(L)'
;MNTSKHKAYKSLDAVLPPLLVFFAILTAHFSGRRTMAPVYFYRYIDHIMALAQDYEWAAVLKYHDLFFNRRRADMHDGTYETWAVADYELLNRLVYPYRKQINIVPKNTKRAPSSPGESCRKFNAGKCESPCAWNRPHTCSAPGCGKDHPFTQHK
;
A
#
# COMPACT_ATOMS: atom_id res chain seq x y z
N MET A 1 12.51 -24.74 20.96
CA MET A 1 11.49 -23.96 20.22
C MET A 1 11.53 -24.37 18.76
N ASN A 2 10.45 -24.98 18.26
CA ASN A 2 10.44 -25.68 16.97
C ASN A 2 10.09 -24.70 15.82
N THR A 3 11.10 -24.27 15.05
CA THR A 3 10.99 -23.31 13.94
C THR A 3 10.39 -23.90 12.66
N SER A 4 10.04 -25.20 12.67
CA SER A 4 9.62 -25.93 11.46
C SER A 4 8.27 -25.49 10.89
N LYS A 5 7.34 -24.96 11.71
CA LYS A 5 6.00 -24.56 11.24
C LYS A 5 6.02 -23.25 10.44
N HIS A 6 6.91 -22.32 10.76
CA HIS A 6 7.05 -21.05 10.04
C HIS A 6 7.58 -21.22 8.61
N LYS A 7 8.21 -22.37 8.28
CA LYS A 7 8.74 -22.63 6.93
C LYS A 7 7.65 -22.93 5.89
N ALA A 8 6.46 -23.41 6.30
CA ALA A 8 5.39 -23.80 5.38
C ALA A 8 4.53 -22.60 4.93
N TYR A 9 4.37 -21.59 5.79
CA TYR A 9 3.46 -20.46 5.57
C TYR A 9 4.18 -19.20 5.12
N LYS A 10 4.88 -19.29 3.98
CA LYS A 10 5.72 -18.19 3.47
C LYS A 10 4.92 -16.99 2.92
N SER A 11 3.63 -17.16 2.65
CA SER A 11 2.75 -16.13 2.13
C SER A 11 1.30 -16.32 2.61
N LEU A 12 0.47 -15.30 2.39
CA LEU A 12 -0.97 -15.36 2.61
C LEU A 12 -1.61 -16.53 1.85
N ASP A 13 -1.16 -16.80 0.61
CA ASP A 13 -1.67 -17.88 -0.23
C ASP A 13 -1.42 -19.28 0.35
N ALA A 14 -0.40 -19.42 1.22
CA ALA A 14 -0.15 -20.68 1.91
C ALA A 14 -1.06 -20.88 3.13
N VAL A 15 -1.58 -19.81 3.72
CA VAL A 15 -2.43 -19.85 4.93
C VAL A 15 -3.92 -19.87 4.57
N LEU A 16 -4.32 -19.13 3.54
CA LEU A 16 -5.72 -18.88 3.24
C LEU A 16 -6.49 -20.17 2.86
N PRO A 17 -6.00 -21.06 1.97
CA PRO A 17 -6.72 -22.29 1.62
C PRO A 17 -7.01 -23.23 2.80
N PRO A 18 -6.04 -23.62 3.66
CA PRO A 18 -6.34 -24.50 4.79
C PRO A 18 -7.27 -23.83 5.81
N LEU A 19 -7.20 -22.51 5.96
CA LEU A 19 -8.07 -21.76 6.86
C LEU A 19 -9.52 -21.73 6.36
N LEU A 20 -9.74 -21.54 5.06
CA LEU A 20 -11.06 -21.63 4.44
C LEU A 20 -11.66 -23.04 4.59
N VAL A 21 -10.87 -24.09 4.37
CA VAL A 21 -11.30 -25.48 4.57
C VAL A 21 -11.71 -25.72 6.02
N PHE A 22 -10.90 -25.24 6.98
CA PHE A 22 -11.21 -25.35 8.40
C PHE A 22 -12.56 -24.70 8.76
N PHE A 23 -12.82 -23.47 8.31
CA PHE A 23 -14.08 -22.79 8.58
C PHE A 23 -15.28 -23.38 7.83
N ALA A 24 -15.07 -23.95 6.64
CA ALA A 24 -16.12 -24.68 5.92
C ALA A 24 -16.56 -25.94 6.69
N ILE A 25 -15.61 -26.72 7.21
CA ILE A 25 -15.89 -27.90 8.04
C ILE A 25 -16.68 -27.51 9.30
N LEU A 26 -16.24 -26.45 9.99
CA LEU A 26 -16.94 -25.94 11.18
C LEU A 26 -18.36 -25.48 10.86
N THR A 27 -18.53 -24.76 9.76
CA THR A 27 -19.84 -24.28 9.31
C THR A 27 -20.80 -25.44 9.04
N ALA A 28 -20.32 -26.49 8.36
CA ALA A 28 -21.10 -27.72 8.14
C ALA A 28 -21.44 -28.43 9.47
N HIS A 29 -20.47 -28.50 10.39
CA HIS A 29 -20.65 -29.12 11.70
C HIS A 29 -21.78 -28.47 12.52
N PHE A 30 -21.96 -27.15 12.44
CA PHE A 30 -23.03 -26.48 13.18
C PHE A 30 -24.43 -26.80 12.68
N SER A 31 -24.59 -27.30 11.45
CA SER A 31 -25.89 -27.68 10.86
C SER A 31 -27.01 -26.66 11.12
N GLY A 32 -26.70 -25.36 11.03
CA GLY A 32 -27.65 -24.26 11.27
C GLY A 32 -27.83 -23.81 12.73
N ARG A 33 -27.23 -24.48 13.72
CA ARG A 33 -27.33 -24.08 15.16
C ARG A 33 -26.57 -22.79 15.50
N ARG A 34 -25.57 -22.44 14.68
CA ARG A 34 -24.74 -21.23 14.84
C ARG A 34 -24.71 -20.45 13.52
N THR A 35 -25.87 -19.95 13.09
CA THR A 35 -26.05 -19.28 11.78
C THR A 35 -25.13 -18.08 11.55
N MET A 36 -24.69 -17.40 12.62
CA MET A 36 -23.79 -16.24 12.52
C MET A 36 -22.30 -16.59 12.52
N ALA A 37 -21.91 -17.81 12.91
CA ALA A 37 -20.50 -18.20 12.96
C ALA A 37 -19.75 -18.01 11.62
N PRO A 38 -20.34 -18.37 10.45
CA PRO A 38 -19.70 -18.14 9.15
C PRO A 38 -19.39 -16.65 8.89
N VAL A 39 -20.26 -15.75 9.34
CA VAL A 39 -20.05 -14.30 9.19
C VAL A 39 -18.84 -13.84 10.01
N TYR A 40 -18.68 -14.36 11.22
CA TYR A 40 -17.54 -14.03 12.06
C TYR A 40 -16.22 -14.56 11.49
N PHE A 41 -16.23 -15.78 10.94
CA PHE A 41 -15.06 -16.34 10.26
C PHE A 41 -14.69 -15.54 9.01
N TYR A 42 -15.68 -15.12 8.21
CA TYR A 42 -15.44 -14.27 7.05
C TYR A 42 -14.79 -12.93 7.45
N ARG A 43 -15.29 -12.27 8.51
CA ARG A 43 -14.68 -11.03 9.02
C ARG A 43 -13.23 -11.21 9.44
N TYR A 44 -12.90 -12.36 10.04
CA TYR A 44 -11.53 -12.69 10.38
C TYR A 44 -10.65 -12.86 9.13
N ILE A 45 -11.13 -13.57 8.10
CA ILE A 45 -10.42 -13.75 6.83
C ILE A 45 -10.12 -12.39 6.19
N ASP A 46 -11.14 -11.57 6.04
CA ASP A 46 -11.03 -10.22 5.47
C ASP A 46 -10.02 -9.37 6.24
N HIS A 47 -10.07 -9.43 7.58
CA HIS A 47 -9.11 -8.75 8.44
C HIS A 47 -7.66 -9.18 8.19
N ILE A 48 -7.38 -10.49 8.10
CA ILE A 48 -6.01 -10.98 7.81
C ILE A 48 -5.56 -10.55 6.41
N MET A 49 -6.46 -10.59 5.42
CA MET A 49 -6.17 -10.14 4.06
C MET A 49 -5.81 -8.64 4.03
N ALA A 50 -6.60 -7.81 4.71
CA ALA A 50 -6.34 -6.36 4.83
C ALA A 50 -4.98 -6.08 5.49
N LEU A 51 -4.66 -6.77 6.60
CA LEU A 51 -3.36 -6.60 7.24
C LEU A 51 -2.21 -7.03 6.31
N ALA A 52 -2.37 -8.12 5.57
CA ALA A 52 -1.35 -8.60 4.65
C ALA A 52 -1.09 -7.63 3.47
N GLN A 53 -2.03 -6.75 3.14
CA GLN A 53 -1.83 -5.69 2.15
C GLN A 53 -0.88 -4.61 2.67
N ASP A 54 -1.10 -4.15 3.90
CA ASP A 54 -0.43 -2.96 4.45
C ASP A 54 0.81 -3.25 5.30
N TYR A 55 0.95 -4.46 5.84
CA TYR A 55 1.97 -4.80 6.83
C TYR A 55 2.82 -5.99 6.40
N GLU A 56 4.05 -6.07 6.93
CA GLU A 56 4.97 -7.15 6.64
C GLU A 56 4.39 -8.52 6.97
N TRP A 57 4.47 -9.47 6.05
CA TRP A 57 3.81 -10.78 6.20
C TRP A 57 4.25 -11.54 7.45
N ALA A 58 5.53 -11.48 7.80
CA ALA A 58 6.05 -12.15 9.00
C ALA A 58 5.37 -11.64 10.30
N ALA A 59 5.04 -10.35 10.36
CA ALA A 59 4.32 -9.74 11.48
C ALA A 59 2.85 -10.19 11.51
N VAL A 60 2.19 -10.17 10.34
CA VAL A 60 0.80 -10.64 10.19
C VAL A 60 0.65 -12.12 10.53
N LEU A 61 1.59 -12.96 10.10
CA LEU A 61 1.60 -14.39 10.43
C LEU A 61 1.72 -14.63 11.94
N LYS A 62 2.59 -13.88 12.63
CA LYS A 62 2.73 -13.98 14.08
C LYS A 62 1.46 -13.53 14.83
N TYR A 63 0.79 -12.50 14.32
CA TYR A 63 -0.52 -12.09 14.82
C TYR A 63 -1.57 -13.18 14.60
N HIS A 64 -1.67 -13.72 13.38
CA HIS A 64 -2.56 -14.82 13.02
C HIS A 64 -2.40 -16.00 13.97
N ASP A 65 -1.17 -16.48 14.20
CA ASP A 65 -0.90 -17.64 15.05
C ASP A 65 -1.44 -17.44 16.48
N LEU A 66 -1.19 -16.28 17.08
CA LEU A 66 -1.62 -16.00 18.45
C LEU A 66 -3.12 -15.73 18.54
N PHE A 67 -3.67 -14.96 17.60
CA PHE A 67 -5.10 -14.68 17.52
C PHE A 67 -5.90 -15.97 17.33
N PHE A 68 -5.51 -16.79 16.35
CA PHE A 68 -6.19 -18.05 16.02
C PHE A 68 -6.21 -19.01 17.21
N ASN A 69 -5.10 -19.13 17.95
CA ASN A 69 -5.06 -19.97 19.15
C ASN A 69 -5.98 -19.47 20.26
N ARG A 70 -6.05 -18.14 20.48
CA ARG A 70 -6.99 -17.54 21.45
C ARG A 70 -8.44 -17.81 21.05
N ARG A 71 -8.82 -17.51 19.81
CA ARG A 71 -10.20 -17.69 19.35
C ARG A 71 -10.63 -19.16 19.26
N ARG A 72 -9.68 -20.08 19.05
CA ARG A 72 -9.93 -21.51 19.17
C ARG A 72 -10.28 -21.94 20.60
N ALA A 73 -9.69 -21.31 21.62
CA ALA A 73 -10.08 -21.55 23.00
C ALA A 73 -11.50 -21.01 23.27
N ASP A 74 -11.80 -19.77 22.86
CA ASP A 74 -13.15 -19.20 22.97
C ASP A 74 -14.22 -20.10 22.31
N MET A 75 -13.90 -20.64 21.13
CA MET A 75 -14.78 -21.59 20.42
C MET A 75 -15.08 -22.86 21.19
N HIS A 76 -14.10 -23.37 21.95
CA HIS A 76 -14.29 -24.55 22.80
C HIS A 76 -15.35 -24.28 23.87
N ASP A 77 -15.43 -23.03 24.34
CA ASP A 77 -16.42 -22.57 25.31
C ASP A 77 -17.73 -22.11 24.65
N GLY A 78 -17.82 -22.22 23.32
CA GLY A 78 -19.03 -21.91 22.54
C GLY A 78 -19.19 -20.45 22.15
N THR A 79 -18.15 -19.63 22.32
CA THR A 79 -18.10 -18.22 21.93
C THR A 79 -17.49 -18.07 20.53
N TYR A 80 -18.23 -17.44 19.61
CA TYR A 80 -17.85 -17.36 18.18
C TYR A 80 -17.72 -15.92 17.68
N GLU A 81 -18.47 -15.00 18.28
CA GLU A 81 -18.49 -13.58 17.95
C GLU A 81 -17.11 -12.92 18.12
N THR A 82 -16.25 -13.47 18.97
CA THR A 82 -14.90 -12.96 19.18
C THR A 82 -14.06 -13.09 17.90
N TRP A 83 -14.34 -14.02 16.99
CA TRP A 83 -13.63 -14.07 15.70
C TRP A 83 -13.76 -12.79 14.87
N ALA A 84 -14.88 -12.07 15.02
CA ALA A 84 -15.13 -10.82 14.30
C ALA A 84 -14.46 -9.59 14.94
N VAL A 85 -13.80 -9.75 16.08
CA VAL A 85 -13.23 -8.63 16.86
C VAL A 85 -11.72 -8.72 16.84
N ALA A 86 -11.08 -7.72 16.23
CA ALA A 86 -9.64 -7.60 16.20
C ALA A 86 -9.04 -7.48 17.61
N ASP A 87 -7.87 -8.07 17.81
CA ASP A 87 -7.15 -7.99 19.09
C ASP A 87 -6.16 -6.83 19.03
N TYR A 88 -6.62 -5.65 19.45
CA TYR A 88 -5.85 -4.40 19.35
C TYR A 88 -4.55 -4.44 20.15
N GLU A 89 -4.50 -5.17 21.27
CA GLU A 89 -3.27 -5.34 22.04
C GLU A 89 -2.23 -6.11 21.21
N LEU A 90 -2.64 -7.23 20.59
CA LEU A 90 -1.76 -7.98 19.69
C LEU A 90 -1.38 -7.16 18.45
N LEU A 91 -2.31 -6.41 17.86
CA LEU A 91 -2.04 -5.56 16.69
C LEU A 91 -1.01 -4.48 16.99
N ASN A 92 -1.19 -3.73 18.07
CA ASN A 92 -0.27 -2.69 18.52
C ASN A 92 1.13 -3.25 18.77
N ARG A 93 1.21 -4.45 19.37
CA ARG A 93 2.48 -5.07 19.71
C ARG A 93 3.19 -5.72 18.52
N LEU A 94 2.44 -6.33 17.60
CA LEU A 94 3.01 -7.25 16.62
C LEU A 94 2.92 -6.77 15.18
N VAL A 95 1.91 -5.98 14.82
CA VAL A 95 1.60 -5.68 13.42
C VAL A 95 1.91 -4.22 13.09
N TYR A 96 1.33 -3.28 13.83
CA TYR A 96 1.45 -1.85 13.53
C TYR A 96 2.88 -1.30 13.44
N PRO A 97 3.87 -1.79 14.22
CA PRO A 97 5.26 -1.37 14.06
C PRO A 97 5.89 -1.74 12.71
N TYR A 98 5.30 -2.67 11.95
CA TYR A 98 5.86 -3.26 10.73
C TYR A 98 5.02 -2.93 9.49
N ARG A 99 4.57 -1.68 9.37
CA ARG A 99 3.89 -1.21 8.16
C ARG A 99 4.86 -1.22 6.98
N LYS A 100 4.41 -1.70 5.83
CA LYS A 100 5.20 -1.67 4.59
C LYS A 100 5.53 -0.22 4.26
N GLN A 101 6.80 0.07 4.00
CA GLN A 101 7.17 1.37 3.48
C GLN A 101 6.70 1.46 2.03
N ILE A 102 5.74 2.34 1.77
CA ILE A 102 5.46 2.76 0.40
C ILE A 102 6.69 3.56 -0.03
N ASN A 103 7.56 2.96 -0.85
CA ASN A 103 8.62 3.69 -1.53
C ASN A 103 7.96 4.69 -2.47
N ILE A 104 7.56 5.85 -1.95
CA ILE A 104 7.31 7.03 -2.77
C ILE A 104 8.69 7.43 -3.25
N VAL A 105 9.11 6.89 -4.39
CA VAL A 105 10.27 7.40 -5.12
C VAL A 105 10.00 8.89 -5.30
N PRO A 106 10.81 9.78 -4.71
CA PRO A 106 10.67 11.20 -5.00
C PRO A 106 10.86 11.32 -6.50
N LYS A 107 9.86 11.83 -7.24
CA LYS A 107 10.05 12.26 -8.62
C LYS A 107 11.08 13.38 -8.58
N ASN A 108 12.35 13.00 -8.63
CA ASN A 108 13.46 13.91 -8.79
C ASN A 108 13.37 14.39 -10.24
N THR A 109 12.54 15.41 -10.49
CA THR A 109 12.55 16.18 -11.73
C THR A 109 13.84 16.99 -11.77
N LYS A 110 14.98 16.30 -11.88
CA LYS A 110 16.20 16.91 -12.36
C LYS A 110 15.90 17.39 -13.77
N ARG A 111 15.52 18.67 -13.88
CA ARG A 111 15.40 19.36 -15.16
C ARG A 111 16.74 19.16 -15.86
N ALA A 112 16.69 18.61 -17.07
CA ALA A 112 17.86 18.46 -17.91
C ALA A 112 18.59 19.81 -18.02
N PRO A 113 19.93 19.83 -17.99
CA PRO A 113 20.69 21.05 -18.19
C PRO A 113 20.34 21.63 -19.57
N SER A 114 19.86 22.87 -19.60
CA SER A 114 19.43 23.54 -20.83
C SER A 114 20.64 23.92 -21.69
N SER A 115 20.68 23.42 -22.93
CA SER A 115 21.75 23.63 -23.90
C SER A 115 21.96 25.13 -24.21
N PRO A 116 23.20 25.65 -24.29
CA PRO A 116 23.48 27.08 -24.48
C PRO A 116 22.79 27.76 -25.68
N GLY A 117 22.40 26.99 -26.71
CA GLY A 117 21.67 27.48 -27.88
C GLY A 117 20.14 27.56 -27.72
N GLU A 118 19.57 27.09 -26.62
CA GLU A 118 18.12 27.18 -26.39
C GLU A 118 17.68 28.62 -26.11
N SER A 119 16.55 29.01 -26.72
CA SER A 119 15.87 30.28 -26.47
C SER A 119 15.63 30.52 -24.99
N CYS A 120 15.78 31.77 -24.56
CA CYS A 120 15.59 32.17 -23.17
C CYS A 120 14.14 31.93 -22.73
N ARG A 121 13.93 31.03 -21.75
CA ARG A 121 12.59 30.73 -21.21
C ARG A 121 11.98 31.93 -20.47
N LYS A 122 12.81 32.73 -19.79
CA LYS A 122 12.35 33.95 -19.11
C LYS A 122 11.91 35.02 -20.11
N PHE A 123 12.61 35.14 -21.24
CA PHE A 123 12.20 36.01 -22.34
C PHE A 123 10.86 35.59 -22.91
N ASN A 124 10.68 34.30 -23.19
CA ASN A 124 9.40 33.76 -23.68
C ASN A 124 8.24 33.92 -22.67
N ALA A 125 8.56 34.02 -21.38
CA ALA A 125 7.59 34.34 -20.32
C ALA A 125 7.38 35.85 -20.11
N GLY A 126 8.05 36.73 -20.86
CA GLY A 126 7.98 38.19 -20.72
C GLY A 126 8.71 38.74 -19.48
N LYS A 127 9.62 37.97 -18.89
CA LYS A 127 10.29 38.26 -17.60
C LYS A 127 11.82 38.36 -17.72
N CYS A 128 12.34 38.64 -18.90
CA CYS A 128 13.78 38.81 -19.12
C CYS A 128 14.05 40.16 -19.78
N GLU A 129 14.95 40.92 -19.18
CA GLU A 129 15.45 42.18 -19.72
C GLU A 129 16.60 41.94 -20.70
N SER A 130 16.83 42.89 -21.62
CA SER A 130 17.90 42.82 -22.62
C SER A 130 19.07 43.73 -22.19
N PRO A 131 20.33 43.26 -22.22
CA PRO A 131 20.78 41.93 -22.66
C PRO A 131 20.51 40.83 -21.62
N CYS A 132 20.32 39.60 -22.09
CA CYS A 132 20.06 38.45 -21.21
C CYS A 132 21.24 38.20 -20.26
N ALA A 133 20.99 38.13 -18.95
CA ALA A 133 22.01 37.83 -17.94
C ALA A 133 22.73 36.47 -18.14
N TRP A 134 22.10 35.53 -18.84
CA TRP A 134 22.68 34.22 -19.18
C TRP A 134 23.15 34.12 -20.64
N ASN A 135 23.24 35.27 -21.33
CA ASN A 135 23.62 35.38 -22.74
C ASN A 135 22.84 34.41 -23.66
N ARG A 136 21.55 34.23 -23.38
CA ARG A 136 20.65 33.34 -24.12
C ARG A 136 19.97 34.09 -25.27
N PRO A 137 19.70 33.42 -26.40
CA PRO A 137 18.95 34.01 -27.50
C PRO A 137 17.54 34.43 -27.05
N HIS A 138 17.16 35.67 -27.33
CA HIS A 138 15.82 36.21 -27.11
C HIS A 138 14.93 35.96 -28.34
N THR A 139 14.74 34.68 -28.68
CA THR A 139 13.90 34.23 -29.79
C THR A 139 12.63 33.55 -29.30
N CYS A 140 11.52 33.76 -30.01
CA CYS A 140 10.23 33.14 -29.70
C CYS A 140 10.30 31.62 -29.87
N SER A 141 9.87 30.87 -28.85
CA SER A 141 9.82 29.40 -28.89
C SER A 141 8.55 28.82 -29.54
N ALA A 142 7.69 29.65 -30.14
CA ALA A 142 6.53 29.16 -30.88
C ALA A 142 6.98 28.41 -32.16
N PRO A 143 6.40 27.23 -32.45
CA PRO A 143 6.71 26.49 -33.67
C PRO A 143 6.53 27.37 -34.92
N GLY A 144 7.61 27.54 -35.70
CA GLY A 144 7.59 28.32 -36.94
C GLY A 144 7.62 29.85 -36.80
N CYS A 145 7.73 30.41 -35.58
CA CYS A 145 7.80 31.86 -35.41
C CYS A 145 9.23 32.40 -35.55
N GLY A 146 10.14 32.00 -34.68
CA GLY A 146 11.57 32.40 -34.75
C GLY A 146 11.86 33.90 -34.63
N LYS A 147 10.87 34.73 -34.28
CA LYS A 147 11.01 36.20 -34.17
C LYS A 147 11.44 36.66 -32.78
N ASP A 148 11.92 37.91 -32.69
CA ASP A 148 12.40 38.56 -31.46
C ASP A 148 11.25 39.13 -30.63
N HIS A 149 10.29 38.28 -30.25
CA HIS A 149 9.25 38.65 -29.29
C HIS A 149 8.94 37.51 -28.32
N PRO A 150 8.39 37.80 -27.12
CA PRO A 150 7.98 36.77 -26.18
C PRO A 150 6.89 35.85 -26.75
N PHE A 151 6.91 34.58 -26.37
CA PHE A 151 5.83 33.62 -26.66
C PHE A 151 4.46 34.10 -26.14
N THR A 152 4.41 34.89 -25.07
CA THR A 152 3.17 35.44 -24.53
C THR A 152 2.40 36.32 -25.51
N GLN A 153 3.01 36.79 -26.60
CA GLN A 153 2.32 37.53 -27.65
C GLN A 153 1.56 36.65 -28.66
N HIS A 154 1.67 35.32 -28.58
CA HIS A 154 0.86 34.38 -29.37
C HIS A 154 -0.40 33.89 -28.63
N LYS A 155 -0.71 34.47 -27.47
CA LYS A 155 -1.91 34.14 -26.69
C LYS A 155 -3.11 34.99 -27.09
#